data_AF-A0A090WX97-F1
#
_entry.id   AF-A0A090WX97-F1
#
_cell.length_a   1.000
_cell.length_b   1.000
_cell.length_c   1.000
_cell.angle_alpha   90.00
_cell.angle_beta   90.00
_cell.angle_gamma   90.00
#
_symmetry.space_group_name_H-M   'P 1'
#
loop_
_entity.id
_entity.type
_entity.pdbx_description
1 polymer ?
#
loop_
_entity_poly.entity_id
_entity_poly.type
_entity_poly.pdbx_seq_one_letter_code
_entity_poly.pdbx_strand_id
1 'polypeptide(L)'
;MFQNSDRIFNVLFEAVSEGVIVVDKNQKIVATNKSSESMFGYTKEELLNADLNILIPKTYHANHGAHFDGFMKNKESRKMGAR
;
A
#
# COMPACT_ATOMS: atom_id res chain seq x y z
N MET A 1 23.98 -4.73 14.96
CA MET A 1 24.43 -4.28 13.62
C MET A 1 23.28 -4.25 12.59
N PHE A 2 22.01 -4.04 13.00
CA PHE A 2 20.87 -3.87 12.08
C PHE A 2 19.88 -2.75 12.44
N GLN A 3 20.11 -1.97 13.50
CA GLN A 3 19.25 -0.81 13.84
C GLN A 3 19.28 0.32 12.78
N ASN A 4 20.27 0.33 11.89
CA ASN A 4 20.37 1.35 10.84
C ASN A 4 19.47 1.05 9.64
N SER A 5 19.13 -0.23 9.38
CA SER A 5 18.37 -0.61 8.19
C SER A 5 16.93 -0.09 8.24
N ASP A 6 16.27 -0.19 9.38
CA ASP A 6 14.90 0.33 9.56
C ASP A 6 14.86 1.85 9.43
N ARG A 7 15.91 2.52 9.93
CA ARG A 7 16.01 3.98 9.87
C ARG A 7 16.24 4.47 8.44
N ILE A 8 17.13 3.82 7.69
CA ILE A 8 17.36 4.12 6.28
C ILE A 8 16.11 3.82 5.46
N PHE A 9 15.46 2.68 5.71
CA PHE A 9 14.19 2.32 5.07
C PHE A 9 13.14 3.41 5.29
N ASN A 10 12.90 3.81 6.55
CA ASN A 10 11.91 4.85 6.87
C ASN A 10 12.24 6.18 6.20
N VAL A 11 13.51 6.60 6.20
CA VAL A 11 13.92 7.86 5.55
C VAL A 11 13.65 7.81 4.05
N LEU A 12 14.02 6.71 3.38
CA LEU A 12 13.80 6.58 1.94
C LEU A 12 12.31 6.45 1.62
N PHE A 13 11.57 5.64 2.38
CA PHE A 13 10.14 5.41 2.21
C PHE A 13 9.32 6.70 2.34
N GLU A 14 9.66 7.55 3.33
CA GLU A 14 9.02 8.86 3.52
C GLU A 14 9.47 9.92 2.49
N ALA A 15 10.66 9.77 1.90
CA ALA A 15 11.19 10.73 0.93
C ALA A 15 10.63 10.54 -0.50
N VAL A 16 10.04 9.38 -0.81
CA VAL A 16 9.46 9.11 -2.15
C VAL A 16 8.25 10.01 -2.39
N SER A 17 8.27 10.73 -3.53
CA SER A 17 7.17 11.63 -3.92
C SER A 17 5.91 10.89 -4.38
N GLU A 18 6.05 9.63 -4.77
CA GLU A 18 4.92 8.75 -5.09
C GLU A 18 4.27 8.22 -3.80
N GLY A 19 2.95 8.03 -3.84
CA GLY A 19 2.24 7.40 -2.73
C GLY A 19 2.57 5.91 -2.66
N VAL A 20 3.13 5.46 -1.54
CA VAL A 20 3.48 4.05 -1.32
C VAL A 20 2.67 3.50 -0.16
N ILE A 21 1.96 2.39 -0.42
CA ILE A 21 1.19 1.62 0.56
C ILE A 21 1.77 0.21 0.61
N VAL A 22 2.02 -0.30 1.80
CA VAL A 22 2.42 -1.69 2.05
C VAL A 22 1.27 -2.41 2.72
N VAL A 23 0.92 -3.58 2.21
CA VAL A 23 -0.15 -4.43 2.76
C VAL A 23 0.36 -5.82 3.14
N ASP A 24 -0.30 -6.45 4.11
CA ASP A 24 -0.07 -7.85 4.44
C ASP A 24 -0.84 -8.80 3.50
N LYS A 25 -0.71 -10.11 3.75
CA LYS A 25 -1.40 -11.17 2.99
C LYS A 25 -2.93 -11.11 3.06
N ASN A 26 -3.49 -10.41 4.04
CA ASN A 26 -4.92 -10.22 4.25
C ASN A 26 -5.39 -8.85 3.72
N GLN A 27 -4.55 -8.16 2.93
CA GLN A 27 -4.82 -6.82 2.40
C GLN A 27 -5.00 -5.76 3.49
N LYS A 28 -4.43 -5.97 4.69
CA LYS A 28 -4.36 -4.93 5.73
C LYS A 28 -3.15 -4.05 5.51
N ILE A 29 -3.37 -2.74 5.57
CA ILE A 29 -2.30 -1.75 5.42
C ILE A 29 -1.39 -1.81 6.64
N VAL A 30 -0.10 -2.03 6.41
CA VAL A 30 0.93 -2.14 7.45
C VAL A 30 1.94 -0.99 7.44
N ALA A 31 2.05 -0.26 6.33
CA ALA A 31 2.83 0.97 6.24
C ALA A 31 2.31 1.90 5.13
N THR A 32 2.44 3.20 5.36
CA THR A 32 2.06 4.29 4.45
C THR A 32 3.10 5.38 4.55
N ASN A 33 3.41 6.04 3.42
CA ASN A 33 4.27 7.23 3.44
C ASN A 33 3.44 8.52 3.39
N LYS A 34 4.06 9.65 3.75
CA LYS A 34 3.40 10.96 3.75
C LYS A 34 2.77 11.36 2.40
N SER A 35 3.38 10.92 1.30
CA SER A 35 2.87 11.15 -0.06
C SER A 35 1.53 10.43 -0.29
N SER A 36 1.38 9.21 0.23
CA SER A 36 0.13 8.45 0.14
C SER A 36 -0.99 9.06 0.98
N GLU A 37 -0.69 9.54 2.18
CA GLU A 37 -1.64 10.26 3.04
C GLU A 37 -2.17 11.51 2.33
N SER A 38 -1.26 12.29 1.73
CA SER A 38 -1.62 13.51 0.98
C SER A 38 -2.41 13.19 -0.29
N MET A 39 -2.10 12.08 -0.97
CA MET A 39 -2.76 11.66 -2.20
C MET A 39 -4.20 11.19 -1.97
N PHE A 40 -4.43 10.40 -0.92
CA PHE A 40 -5.74 9.81 -0.65
C PHE A 40 -6.57 10.61 0.37
N GLY A 41 -5.97 11.57 1.08
CA GLY A 41 -6.65 12.42 2.04
C GLY A 41 -6.95 11.74 3.39
N TYR A 42 -6.19 10.70 3.73
CA TYR A 42 -6.28 9.98 5.01
C TYR A 42 -5.02 10.19 5.82
N THR A 43 -5.15 10.18 7.16
CA THR A 43 -3.97 10.13 8.02
C THR A 43 -3.41 8.71 8.12
N LYS A 44 -2.15 8.61 8.51
CA LYS A 44 -1.51 7.33 8.85
C LYS A 44 -2.33 6.49 9.83
N GLU A 45 -2.91 7.11 10.86
CA GLU A 45 -3.68 6.43 11.89
C GLU A 45 -4.98 5.83 11.35
N GLU A 46 -5.60 6.49 10.37
CA GLU A 46 -6.81 6.00 9.70
C GLU A 46 -6.50 4.84 8.74
N LEU A 47 -5.31 4.84 8.14
CA LEU A 47 -4.88 3.81 7.20
C LEU A 47 -4.29 2.58 7.88
N LEU A 48 -3.53 2.73 8.97
CA LEU A 48 -2.89 1.58 9.63
C LEU A 48 -3.92 0.55 10.11
N ASN A 49 -3.70 -0.71 9.75
CA ASN A 49 -4.61 -1.85 9.97
C ASN A 49 -5.97 -1.76 9.24
N ALA A 50 -6.23 -0.71 8.48
CA ALA A 50 -7.41 -0.64 7.63
C ALA A 50 -7.31 -1.63 6.48
N ASP A 51 -8.47 -1.98 5.93
CA ASP A 51 -8.56 -2.78 4.71
C ASP A 51 -8.15 -1.94 3.50
N LEU A 52 -7.31 -2.49 2.61
CA LEU A 52 -6.86 -1.79 1.39
C LEU A 52 -8.04 -1.26 0.54
N ASN A 53 -9.20 -1.91 0.61
CA ASN A 53 -10.40 -1.49 -0.11
C ASN A 53 -10.88 -0.07 0.25
N ILE A 54 -10.44 0.53 1.37
CA ILE A 54 -10.73 1.93 1.69
C ILE A 54 -10.17 2.90 0.64
N LEU A 55 -9.06 2.53 -0.01
CA LEU A 55 -8.38 3.33 -1.04
C LEU A 55 -8.87 3.03 -2.46
N ILE A 56 -9.78 2.08 -2.61
CA ILE A 56 -10.23 1.56 -3.91
C ILE A 56 -11.71 1.91 -4.09
N PRO A 57 -12.12 2.48 -5.23
CA PRO A 57 -13.54 2.70 -5.50
C PRO A 57 -14.35 1.40 -5.41
N LYS A 58 -15.55 1.47 -4.80
CA LYS A 58 -16.41 0.31 -4.51
C LYS A 58 -16.70 -0.57 -5.74
N THR A 59 -16.80 0.04 -6.93
CA THR A 59 -17.02 -0.67 -8.20
C THR A 59 -15.92 -1.66 -8.55
N TYR A 60 -14.71 -1.50 -7.99
CA TYR A 60 -13.57 -2.38 -8.26
C TYR A 60 -13.30 -3.42 -7.17
N HIS A 61 -13.99 -3.37 -6.02
CA HIS A 61 -13.73 -4.28 -4.89
C HIS A 61 -13.82 -5.76 -5.28
N ALA A 62 -14.85 -6.13 -6.06
CA ALA A 62 -15.06 -7.52 -6.49
C ALA A 62 -13.90 -8.07 -7.36
N ASN A 63 -13.35 -7.25 -8.25
CA ASN A 63 -12.29 -7.66 -9.16
C ASN A 63 -10.89 -7.50 -8.55
N HIS A 64 -10.74 -6.58 -7.58
CA HIS A 64 -9.45 -6.28 -6.97
C HIS A 64 -8.86 -7.49 -6.22
N GLY A 65 -9.69 -8.23 -5.47
CA GLY A 65 -9.24 -9.43 -4.74
C GLY A 65 -8.58 -10.45 -5.67
N ALA A 66 -9.17 -10.74 -6.82
CA ALA A 66 -8.61 -11.65 -7.80
C ALA A 66 -7.27 -11.15 -8.40
N HIS A 67 -7.11 -9.83 -8.57
CA HIS A 67 -5.83 -9.25 -8.99
C HIS A 67 -4.75 -9.39 -7.92
N PHE A 68 -5.11 -9.16 -6.65
CA PHE A 68 -4.22 -9.33 -5.51
C PHE A 68 -3.77 -10.79 -5.38
N ASP A 69 -4.70 -11.74 -5.41
CA ASP A 69 -4.39 -13.18 -5.32
C ASP A 69 -3.47 -13.64 -6.45
N GLY A 70 -3.75 -13.18 -7.67
CA GLY A 70 -2.89 -13.44 -8.83
C GLY A 70 -1.48 -12.86 -8.69
N PHE A 71 -1.36 -11.64 -8.13
CA PHE A 71 -0.07 -11.03 -7.82
C PHE A 71 0.69 -11.85 -6.77
N MET A 72 0.05 -12.20 -5.66
CA MET A 72 0.68 -12.95 -4.56
C MET A 72 1.17 -14.34 -5.01
N LYS A 73 0.47 -14.96 -5.96
CA LYS A 73 0.86 -16.26 -6.53
C LYS A 73 2.10 -16.16 -7.43
N ASN A 74 2.15 -15.17 -8.32
CA ASN A 74 3.18 -15.10 -9.37
C ASN A 74 4.37 -14.18 -9.01
N LYS A 75 4.19 -13.25 -8.06
CA LYS A 75 5.18 -12.27 -7.60
C LYS A 75 5.74 -11.36 -8.70
N GLU A 76 4.99 -11.15 -9.78
CA GLU A 76 5.39 -10.30 -10.90
C GLU A 76 4.66 -8.97 -10.88
N SER A 77 5.37 -7.89 -11.20
CA SER A 77 4.76 -6.56 -11.36
C SER A 77 3.66 -6.60 -12.43
N ARG A 78 2.49 -6.05 -12.08
CA ARG A 78 1.34 -5.98 -12.98
C ARG A 78 0.58 -4.67 -12.81
N LYS A 79 -0.16 -4.28 -13.83
CA LYS A 79 -1.10 -3.17 -13.76
C LYS A 79 -2.30 -3.57 -12.89
N MET A 80 -2.61 -2.78 -11.87
CA MET A 80 -3.68 -3.04 -10.88
C MET A 80 -4.90 -2.11 -11.03
N GLY A 81 -4.83 -1.13 -11.93
CA GLY A 81 -5.94 -0.25 -12.27
C GLY A 81 -5.79 0.27 -13.71
N ALA A 82 -6.91 0.59 -14.35
CA ALA A 82 -6.93 1.30 -15.62
C ALA A 82 -7.18 2.80 -15.35
N ARG A 83 -6.49 3.67 -16.10
CA ARG A 83 -6.89 5.08 -16.20
C ARG A 83 -8.21 5.16 -16.95
#